data_AF-A0A818UI36-F1
#
_entry.id   AF-A0A818UI36-F1
#
_cell.length_a   1.000
_cell.length_b   1.000
_cell.length_c   1.000
_cell.angle_alpha   90.00
_cell.angle_beta   90.00
_cell.angle_gamma   90.00
#
_symmetry.space_group_name_H-M   'P 1'
#
loop_
_entity.id
_entity.type
_entity.pdbx_description
1 polymer ?
#
loop_
_entity_poly.entity_id
_entity_poly.type
_entity_poly.pdbx_seq_one_letter_code
_entity_poly.pdbx_strand_id
1 'polypeptide(L)'
;MANQIGDEGAQYFANALQINKTLTTVNLAINIIGDEGAQHLADALQINKTVTTINLRFNEIGYDAKKQLRQICEKNIGLEINLDVDDDKVEDEGEDEHEHVDEDEDEHVDKDEDEHVNEDDY
;
A
#
# COMPACT_ATOMS: atom_id res chain seq x y z
N MET A 1 27.24 -0.12 16.04
CA MET A 1 26.68 -1.21 16.87
C MET A 1 25.17 -0.99 16.90
N ALA A 2 24.38 -2.03 16.63
CA ALA A 2 22.92 -1.98 16.79
C ALA A 2 22.55 -2.04 18.28
N ASN A 3 21.52 -1.32 18.70
CA ASN A 3 21.09 -1.32 20.11
C ASN A 3 20.22 -2.55 20.46
N GLN A 4 20.06 -3.50 19.53
CA GLN A 4 19.30 -4.75 19.70
C GLN A 4 17.86 -4.52 20.19
N ILE A 5 17.26 -3.38 19.87
CA ILE A 5 15.84 -3.15 20.12
C ILE A 5 15.08 -4.02 19.10
N GLY A 6 14.47 -5.09 19.59
CA GLY A 6 13.52 -5.91 18.83
C GLY A 6 12.08 -5.46 19.04
N ASP A 7 11.13 -6.25 18.56
CA ASP A 7 9.70 -5.93 18.58
C ASP A 7 9.16 -5.65 19.99
N GLU A 8 9.59 -6.43 21.00
CA GLU A 8 9.19 -6.20 22.39
C GLU A 8 9.71 -4.84 22.92
N GLY A 9 10.95 -4.49 22.57
CA GLY A 9 11.52 -3.19 22.92
C GLY A 9 10.78 -2.04 22.23
N ALA A 10 10.43 -2.22 20.96
CA ALA A 10 9.62 -1.26 20.21
C ALA A 10 8.21 -1.12 20.81
N GLN A 11 7.60 -2.20 21.30
CA GLN A 11 6.31 -2.18 21.98
C GLN A 11 6.37 -1.36 23.28
N TYR A 12 7.36 -1.60 24.15
CA TYR A 12 7.51 -0.79 25.36
C TYR A 12 7.76 0.69 25.04
N PHE A 13 8.58 0.96 24.03
CA PHE A 13 8.81 2.32 23.57
C PHE A 13 7.53 2.97 23.03
N ALA A 14 6.74 2.25 22.23
CA ALA A 14 5.46 2.72 21.69
C ALA A 14 4.49 3.09 22.81
N ASN A 15 4.37 2.24 23.84
CA ASN A 15 3.54 2.52 25.02
C ASN A 15 3.99 3.79 25.74
N ALA A 16 5.30 3.98 25.92
CA ALA A 16 5.85 5.21 26.49
C ALA A 16 5.63 6.43 25.57
N LEU A 17 5.68 6.24 24.26
CA LEU A 17 5.48 7.30 23.28
C LEU A 17 4.04 7.82 23.31
N GLN A 18 3.03 6.97 23.51
CA GLN A 18 1.63 7.40 23.60
C GLN A 18 1.40 8.44 24.70
N ILE A 19 2.07 8.29 25.85
CA ILE A 19 1.96 9.18 27.00
C ILE A 19 2.91 10.39 26.91
N ASN A 20 4.06 10.24 26.25
CA ASN A 20 5.03 11.31 26.11
C ASN A 20 4.47 12.45 25.26
N LYS A 21 4.56 13.71 25.73
CA LYS A 21 4.08 14.90 25.01
C LYS A 21 5.18 15.93 24.76
N THR A 22 6.45 15.52 24.85
CA THR A 22 7.60 16.43 24.75
C THR A 22 8.56 16.03 23.64
N LEU A 23 8.65 14.75 23.30
CA LEU A 23 9.49 14.27 22.22
C LEU A 23 8.91 14.70 20.88
N THR A 24 9.78 15.28 20.06
CA THR A 24 9.51 15.69 18.69
C THR A 24 10.25 14.81 17.68
N THR A 25 11.43 14.30 18.05
CA THR A 25 12.28 13.49 17.18
C THR A 25 12.67 12.19 17.87
N VAL A 26 12.51 11.07 17.17
CA VAL A 26 12.84 9.73 17.63
C VAL A 26 13.79 9.07 16.62
N ASN A 27 14.92 8.53 17.09
CA ASN A 27 15.84 7.78 16.25
C ASN A 27 15.94 6.34 16.75
N LEU A 28 15.35 5.42 16.00
CA LEU A 28 15.38 3.98 16.22
C LEU A 28 16.11 3.25 15.08
N ALA A 29 16.93 3.97 14.31
CA ALA A 29 17.67 3.37 13.22
C ALA A 29 18.73 2.37 13.72
N ILE A 30 19.07 1.39 12.89
CA ILE A 30 20.10 0.37 13.16
C ILE A 30 19.71 -0.47 14.40
N ASN A 31 18.53 -1.08 14.34
CA ASN A 31 17.99 -2.00 15.33
C ASN A 31 17.45 -3.26 14.63
N ILE A 32 16.73 -4.11 15.36
CA ILE A 32 16.16 -5.36 14.86
C ILE A 32 14.63 -5.34 15.00
N ILE A 33 14.03 -4.17 14.78
CA ILE A 33 12.57 -4.00 14.82
C ILE A 33 12.00 -4.63 13.55
N GLY A 34 11.11 -5.60 13.71
CA GLY A 34 10.36 -6.24 12.64
C GLY A 34 8.97 -5.61 12.45
N ASP A 35 8.12 -6.34 11.74
CA ASP A 35 6.76 -5.90 11.40
C ASP A 35 5.88 -5.70 12.63
N GLU A 36 6.00 -6.57 13.64
CA GLU A 36 5.21 -6.46 14.87
C GLU A 36 5.59 -5.21 15.67
N GLY A 37 6.88 -4.91 15.82
CA GLY A 37 7.34 -3.70 16.49
C GLY A 37 6.97 -2.43 15.72
N ALA A 38 7.08 -2.48 14.39
CA ALA A 38 6.62 -1.41 13.51
C ALA A 38 5.12 -1.12 13.68
N GLN A 39 4.28 -2.15 13.82
CA GLN A 39 2.84 -1.99 14.09
C GLN A 39 2.57 -1.30 15.43
N HIS A 40 3.27 -1.68 16.49
CA HIS A 40 3.12 -1.00 17.79
C HIS A 40 3.50 0.49 17.70
N LEU A 41 4.61 0.80 17.01
CA LEU A 41 5.03 2.18 16.76
C LEU A 41 3.99 2.94 15.94
N ALA A 42 3.42 2.31 14.92
CA ALA A 42 2.36 2.86 14.10
C ALA A 42 1.15 3.30 14.94
N ASP A 43 0.65 2.42 15.81
CA ASP A 43 -0.48 2.70 16.69
C ASP A 43 -0.17 3.84 17.67
N ALA A 44 1.04 3.84 18.23
CA ALA A 44 1.47 4.92 19.11
C ALA A 44 1.57 6.27 18.40
N LEU A 45 2.07 6.31 17.17
CA LEU A 45 2.18 7.53 16.38
C LEU A 45 0.80 8.08 16.00
N GLN A 46 -0.21 7.24 15.77
CA GLN A 46 -1.58 7.73 15.53
C GLN A 46 -2.16 8.52 16.72
N ILE A 47 -1.74 8.17 17.94
CA ILE A 47 -2.18 8.82 19.19
C ILE A 47 -1.27 10.01 19.54
N ASN A 48 0.05 9.86 19.36
CA ASN A 48 1.03 10.89 19.67
C ASN A 48 1.07 11.97 18.57
N LYS A 49 0.78 13.23 18.93
CA LYS A 49 0.79 14.38 18.01
C LYS A 49 1.99 15.31 18.20
N THR A 50 2.94 14.94 19.05
CA THR A 50 4.12 15.76 19.35
C THR A 50 5.34 15.32 18.55
N VAL A 51 5.45 14.03 18.25
CA VAL A 51 6.49 13.51 17.35
C VAL A 51 6.22 13.98 15.93
N THR A 52 7.20 14.67 15.38
CA THR A 52 7.21 15.14 13.98
C THR A 52 8.18 14.34 13.13
N THR A 53 9.13 13.61 13.74
CA THR A 53 10.11 12.84 12.97
C THR A 53 10.46 11.55 13.69
N ILE A 54 10.39 10.43 12.98
CA ILE A 54 10.88 9.13 13.44
C ILE A 54 11.76 8.48 12.38
N ASN A 55 12.94 8.00 12.79
CA ASN A 55 13.87 7.28 11.92
C ASN A 55 13.89 5.79 12.27
N LEU A 56 13.50 4.95 11.31
CA LEU A 56 13.41 3.51 11.40
C LEU A 56 14.31 2.79 10.38
N ARG A 57 15.24 3.51 9.76
CA ARG A 57 16.21 2.92 8.81
C ARG A 57 17.08 1.84 9.44
N PHE A 58 17.53 0.90 8.64
CA PHE A 58 18.31 -0.26 9.02
C PHE A 58 17.65 -1.06 10.15
N ASN A 59 16.39 -1.43 9.96
CA ASN A 59 15.63 -2.38 10.78
C ASN A 59 15.14 -3.54 9.91
N GLU A 60 14.49 -4.54 10.52
CA GLU A 60 13.98 -5.74 9.85
C GLU A 60 12.50 -5.59 9.45
N ILE A 61 12.08 -4.36 9.12
CA ILE A 61 10.69 -4.03 8.76
C ILE A 61 10.45 -4.41 7.29
N GLY A 62 9.47 -5.28 7.06
CA GLY A 62 9.00 -5.73 5.77
C GLY A 62 8.19 -4.67 5.01
N TYR A 63 8.00 -4.93 3.71
CA TYR A 63 7.35 -4.02 2.77
C TYR A 63 5.93 -3.60 3.22
N ASP A 64 5.10 -4.56 3.63
CA ASP A 64 3.72 -4.28 4.04
C ASP A 64 3.66 -3.39 5.29
N ALA A 65 4.53 -3.64 6.27
CA ALA A 65 4.62 -2.80 7.46
C ALA A 65 5.15 -1.40 7.13
N LYS A 66 6.14 -1.28 6.22
CA LYS A 66 6.59 0.02 5.68
C LYS A 66 5.43 0.78 5.02
N LYS A 67 4.63 0.11 4.19
CA LYS A 67 3.45 0.69 3.53
C LYS A 67 2.44 1.21 4.54
N GLN A 68 2.14 0.42 5.58
CA GLN A 68 1.24 0.84 6.65
C GLN A 68 1.79 2.04 7.43
N LEU A 69 3.08 2.04 7.76
CA LEU A 69 3.73 3.18 8.40
C LEU A 69 3.61 4.45 7.54
N ARG A 70 3.85 4.36 6.22
CA ARG A 70 3.70 5.51 5.30
C ARG A 70 2.27 6.07 5.30
N GLN A 71 1.24 5.22 5.37
CA GLN A 71 -0.16 5.67 5.44
C GLN A 71 -0.47 6.50 6.70
N ILE A 72 0.32 6.37 7.76
CA ILE A 72 0.12 7.15 8.99
C ILE A 72 0.49 8.62 8.76
N CYS A 73 1.48 8.90 7.91
CA CYS A 73 1.85 10.27 7.55
C CYS A 73 0.67 11.04 6.93
N GLU A 74 -0.26 10.35 6.27
CA GLU A 74 -1.49 10.96 5.72
C GLU A 74 -2.44 11.43 6.83
N LYS A 75 -2.47 10.70 7.95
CA LYS A 75 -3.34 11.01 9.11
C LYS A 75 -2.69 11.99 10.09
N ASN A 76 -1.36 12.02 10.13
CA ASN A 76 -0.57 12.85 11.02
C ASN A 76 0.18 13.92 10.24
N ILE A 77 -0.48 15.06 10.05
CA ILE A 77 0.09 16.20 9.32
C ILE A 77 1.40 16.65 9.99
N GLY A 78 2.49 16.61 9.23
CA GLY A 78 3.82 17.00 9.70
C GLY A 78 4.64 15.89 10.37
N LEU A 79 4.15 14.65 10.37
CA LEU A 79 4.96 13.49 10.75
C LEU A 79 5.77 13.00 9.55
N GLU A 80 7.08 12.92 9.75
CA GLU A 80 8.04 12.34 8.82
C GLU A 80 8.51 10.98 9.34
N ILE A 81 8.30 9.92 8.56
CA ILE A 81 8.76 8.56 8.87
C ILE A 81 9.87 8.19 7.87
N ASN A 82 11.08 8.07 8.38
CA ASN A 82 12.26 7.71 7.60
C ASN A 82 12.45 6.19 7.63
N LEU A 83 12.24 5.54 6.48
CA LEU A 83 12.42 4.11 6.25
C LEU A 83 13.51 3.89 5.22
N ASP A 84 14.06 2.69 5.17
CA ASP A 84 14.92 2.32 4.04
C ASP A 84 14.11 2.27 2.76
N VAL A 85 14.83 2.44 1.65
CA VAL A 85 14.27 2.26 0.32
C VAL A 85 13.57 0.91 0.29
N ASP A 86 12.39 0.88 -0.31
CA ASP A 86 11.68 -0.37 -0.52
C ASP A 86 12.57 -1.22 -1.43
N ASP A 87 13.01 -2.39 -0.95
CA ASP A 87 13.64 -3.35 -1.84
C ASP A 87 12.53 -3.78 -2.78
N ASP A 88 12.51 -3.20 -3.98
CA ASP A 88 11.51 -3.44 -5.01
C ASP A 88 11.28 -4.95 -5.18
N LYS A 89 10.22 -5.48 -4.57
CA LYS A 89 9.44 -6.48 -5.28
C LYS A 89 8.65 -5.67 -6.27
N VAL A 90 9.22 -5.52 -7.46
CA VAL A 90 8.44 -5.25 -8.66
C VAL A 90 7.32 -6.30 -8.63
N GLU A 91 6.12 -5.88 -8.29
CA GLU A 91 4.93 -6.63 -8.64
C GLU A 91 4.90 -6.55 -10.16
N ASP A 92 5.54 -7.53 -10.80
CA ASP A 92 5.40 -7.81 -12.22
C ASP A 92 3.94 -8.23 -12.41
N GLU A 93 3.05 -7.24 -12.48
CA GLU A 93 1.75 -7.40 -13.10
C GLU A 93 2.04 -7.64 -14.59
N GLY A 94 2.32 -8.90 -14.92
CA GLY A 94 2.33 -9.35 -16.31
C GLY A 94 1.00 -8.96 -16.93
N GLU A 95 1.06 -8.00 -17.85
CA GLU A 95 0.00 -7.76 -18.82
C GLU A 95 -0.17 -9.08 -19.59
N ASP A 96 -1.19 -9.87 -19.26
CA ASP A 96 -1.55 -11.03 -20.06
C ASP A 96 -2.04 -10.53 -21.43
N GLU A 97 -1.10 -10.54 -22.38
CA GLU A 97 -1.29 -10.37 -23.80
C GLU A 97 -2.13 -11.55 -24.33
N HIS A 98 -3.41 -11.33 -24.64
CA HIS A 98 -4.09 -12.19 -25.61
C HIS A 98 -4.77 -11.34 -26.67
N GLU A 99 -3.99 -11.09 -27.72
CA GLU A 99 -4.48 -10.88 -29.08
C GLU A 99 -5.46 -12.01 -29.46
N HIS A 100 -6.67 -11.64 -29.85
CA HIS A 100 -7.39 -12.41 -30.86
C HIS A 100 -7.90 -11.43 -31.92
N VAL A 101 -7.14 -11.37 -33.01
CA VAL A 101 -7.54 -10.78 -34.28
C VAL A 101 -8.30 -11.87 -35.01
N ASP A 102 -9.62 -11.77 -35.05
CA ASP A 102 -10.42 -12.51 -36.03
C ASP A 102 -10.77 -11.53 -37.15
N GLU A 103 -9.82 -11.38 -38.07
CA GLU A 103 -10.13 -11.04 -39.47
C GLU A 103 -10.55 -12.34 -40.14
N ASP A 104 -11.82 -12.45 -40.53
CA ASP A 104 -12.20 -13.24 -41.70
C ASP A 104 -13.42 -12.58 -42.35
N GLU A 105 -13.13 -12.00 -43.52
CA GLU A 105 -14.05 -11.59 -44.56
C GLU A 105 -14.85 -12.82 -45.05
N ASP A 106 -16.15 -12.67 -45.34
CA ASP A 106 -16.66 -12.99 -46.68
C ASP A 106 -18.20 -12.89 -46.79
N GLU A 107 -18.58 -12.00 -47.71
CA GLU A 107 -19.67 -12.04 -48.70
C GLU A 107 -20.94 -12.87 -48.43
N HIS A 108 -22.10 -12.20 -48.46
CA HIS A 108 -22.97 -12.29 -49.65
C HIS A 108 -24.12 -11.28 -49.62
N VAL A 109 -24.15 -10.47 -50.68
CA VAL A 109 -25.30 -9.68 -51.15
C VAL A 109 -26.21 -10.60 -51.96
N ASP A 110 -27.53 -10.42 -51.81
CA ASP A 110 -28.65 -10.73 -52.73
C ASP A 110 -29.85 -11.29 -51.93
N LYS A 111 -31.11 -10.94 -52.15
CA LYS A 111 -31.81 -10.14 -53.15
C LYS A 111 -33.19 -9.77 -52.59
N ASP A 112 -33.75 -8.70 -53.11
CA ASP A 112 -35.15 -8.34 -53.03
C ASP A 112 -36.06 -9.54 -53.34
N GLU A 113 -37.05 -9.83 -52.49
CA GLU A 113 -38.35 -10.33 -52.94
C GLU A 113 -39.44 -9.63 -52.13
N ASP A 114 -40.09 -8.69 -52.81
CA ASP A 114 -41.47 -8.29 -52.58
C ASP A 114 -42.35 -9.52 -52.33
N GLU A 115 -43.19 -9.50 -51.30
CA GLU A 115 -44.54 -10.02 -51.44
C GLU A 115 -45.47 -9.36 -50.41
N HIS A 116 -46.25 -8.41 -50.93
CA HIS A 116 -47.55 -8.02 -50.40
C HIS A 116 -48.41 -9.27 -50.15
N VAL A 117 -48.94 -9.47 -48.95
CA VAL A 117 -50.32 -9.95 -48.81
C VAL A 117 -50.99 -9.29 -47.61
N ASN A 118 -52.14 -8.70 -47.92
CA ASN A 118 -53.12 -8.08 -47.05
C ASN A 118 -53.88 -9.14 -46.22
N GLU A 119 -54.53 -8.70 -45.14
CA GLU A 119 -55.98 -8.82 -44.86
C GLU A 119 -56.24 -8.96 -43.35
N ASP A 120 -56.76 -7.84 -42.81
CA ASP A 120 -57.95 -7.78 -41.97
C ASP A 120 -58.08 -8.74 -40.77
N ASP A 121 -57.67 -8.27 -39.60
CA ASP A 121 -58.33 -8.61 -38.34
C ASP A 121 -59.22 -7.42 -37.92
N TYR A 122 -60.48 -7.40 -38.37
CA TYR A 122 -61.70 -6.97 -37.63
C TYR A 122 -62.99 -7.26 -38.41
#